data_AF-K1TUM2-F1
#
_entry.id   AF-K1TUM2-F1
#
_cell.length_a   1.000
_cell.length_b   1.000
_cell.length_c   1.000
_cell.angle_alpha   90.00
_cell.angle_beta   90.00
_cell.angle_gamma   90.00
#
_symmetry.space_group_name_H-M   'P 1'
#
loop_
_entity.id
_entity.type
_entity.pdbx_description
1 polymer ?
#
loop_
_entity_poly.entity_id
_entity_poly.type
_entity_poly.pdbx_seq_one_letter_code
_entity_poly.pdbx_strand_id
1 'polypeptide(L)'
;MVKDLDVNSITVVGNGEDNWLNGVAWGVDAEVNHMTQVSDKVYQIKYENIESADDAYQFKFAVNDDWAANWGLPEQSAAPIGEEFDLTFNGQNMLLNTVSAGYPEDSLVDVTITLDLTKFDYPSRSGAKANIKIDGNRVPLLGDADGDYSITVVDATTIQKIAINLMSIAADDANAFKACDANEDGRISIKDATLVQKYIVGGYETGNVGSPISVE
;
A
#
# COMPACT_ATOMS: atom_id res chain seq x y z
N MET A 1 24.61 -29.01 1.58
CA MET A 1 23.98 -27.73 1.21
C MET A 1 22.59 -27.74 1.83
N VAL A 2 22.25 -26.74 2.65
CA VAL A 2 20.89 -26.62 3.21
C VAL A 2 19.94 -26.34 2.06
N LYS A 3 18.91 -27.17 1.90
CA LYS A 3 17.98 -27.11 0.77
C LYS A 3 16.71 -26.33 1.11
N ASP A 4 16.32 -26.34 2.37
CA ASP A 4 15.09 -25.72 2.85
C ASP A 4 15.40 -24.78 4.02
N LEU A 5 14.60 -23.73 4.13
CA LEU A 5 14.53 -22.90 5.33
C LEU A 5 13.66 -23.63 6.36
N ASP A 6 14.20 -23.89 7.54
CA ASP A 6 13.42 -24.35 8.67
C ASP A 6 12.76 -23.15 9.35
N VAL A 7 11.43 -23.15 9.47
CA VAL A 7 10.64 -22.02 9.97
C VAL A 7 9.90 -22.45 11.23
N ASN A 8 10.31 -21.89 12.36
CA ASN A 8 9.67 -22.03 13.67
C ASN A 8 8.71 -20.87 13.95
N SER A 9 9.10 -19.65 13.59
CA SER A 9 8.29 -18.44 13.72
C SER A 9 8.53 -17.49 12.55
N ILE A 10 7.51 -16.68 12.24
CA ILE A 10 7.63 -15.51 11.38
C ILE A 10 7.05 -14.32 12.13
N THR A 11 7.83 -13.25 12.27
CA THR A 11 7.43 -12.04 13.00
C THR A 11 7.34 -10.88 12.02
N VAL A 12 6.22 -10.15 12.04
CA VAL A 12 6.16 -8.83 11.38
C VAL A 12 6.79 -7.79 12.29
N VAL A 13 7.77 -7.05 11.78
CA VAL A 13 8.60 -6.14 12.56
C VAL A 13 8.73 -4.80 11.86
N GLY A 14 8.84 -3.72 12.61
CA GLY A 14 8.80 -2.37 12.05
C GLY A 14 8.73 -1.28 13.10
N ASN A 15 8.30 -0.07 12.73
CA ASN A 15 8.12 1.06 13.65
C ASN A 15 6.81 0.94 14.46
N GLY A 16 6.65 -0.14 15.23
CA GLY A 16 5.43 -0.35 16.01
C GLY A 16 5.08 0.82 16.93
N GLU A 17 3.82 1.23 16.88
CA GLU A 17 3.23 2.35 17.60
C GLU A 17 1.75 2.07 17.83
N ASP A 18 1.24 2.33 19.04
CA ASP A 18 -0.14 2.06 19.43
C ASP A 18 -0.64 0.67 18.99
N ASN A 19 -1.64 0.60 18.10
CA ASN A 19 -2.16 -0.67 17.58
C ASN A 19 -1.30 -1.24 16.43
N TRP A 20 -0.50 -0.41 15.76
CA TRP A 20 0.40 -0.87 14.70
C TRP A 20 1.53 -1.71 15.29
N LEU A 21 1.66 -2.95 14.81
CA LEU A 21 2.59 -3.95 15.34
C LEU A 21 2.48 -4.11 16.87
N ASN A 22 1.28 -3.92 17.41
CA ASN A 22 1.00 -3.95 18.85
C ASN A 22 1.91 -3.02 19.68
N GLY A 23 2.37 -1.91 19.10
CA GLY A 23 3.23 -0.93 19.76
C GLY A 23 4.69 -1.39 19.91
N VAL A 24 5.10 -2.50 19.29
CA VAL A 24 6.45 -3.06 19.44
C VAL A 24 7.34 -2.64 18.28
N ALA A 25 8.28 -1.74 18.55
CA ALA A 25 9.26 -1.29 17.57
C ALA A 25 10.43 -2.27 17.40
N TRP A 26 10.59 -2.79 16.18
CA TRP A 26 11.72 -3.62 15.71
C TRP A 26 12.01 -4.89 16.52
N GLY A 27 11.02 -5.42 17.26
CA GLY A 27 11.14 -6.63 18.06
C GLY A 27 10.98 -7.91 17.23
N VAL A 28 12.09 -8.54 16.85
CA VAL A 28 12.10 -9.82 16.09
C VAL A 28 11.51 -10.99 16.87
N ASP A 29 11.61 -10.95 18.19
CA ASP A 29 11.10 -11.92 19.16
C ASP A 29 9.74 -11.52 19.76
N ALA A 30 9.07 -10.52 19.17
CA ALA A 30 7.76 -10.07 19.63
C ALA A 30 6.69 -11.13 19.29
N GLU A 31 6.45 -12.06 20.23
CA GLU A 31 5.46 -13.14 20.07
C GLU A 31 4.06 -12.63 19.68
N VAL A 32 3.68 -11.42 20.13
CA VAL A 32 2.41 -10.77 19.77
C VAL A 32 2.29 -10.44 18.27
N ASN A 33 3.41 -10.38 17.55
CA ASN A 33 3.51 -10.14 16.12
C ASN A 33 3.86 -11.41 15.33
N HIS A 34 3.84 -12.59 15.98
CA HIS A 34 4.02 -13.86 15.27
C HIS A 34 2.85 -14.13 14.33
N MET A 35 3.17 -14.42 13.09
CA MET A 35 2.19 -14.78 12.07
C MET A 35 1.69 -16.21 12.28
N THR A 36 0.40 -16.42 12.05
CA THR A 36 -0.22 -17.75 12.09
C THR A 36 -0.09 -18.43 10.73
N GLN A 37 0.35 -19.70 10.72
CA GLN A 37 0.34 -20.49 9.49
C GLN A 37 -1.10 -20.87 9.10
N VAL A 38 -1.56 -20.39 7.94
CA VAL A 38 -2.94 -20.61 7.45
C VAL A 38 -3.02 -21.72 6.41
N SER A 39 -1.91 -22.02 5.72
CA SER A 39 -1.72 -23.20 4.88
C SER A 39 -0.23 -23.54 4.79
N ASP A 40 0.13 -24.65 4.14
CA ASP A 40 1.53 -25.05 3.98
C ASP A 40 2.37 -23.87 3.44
N LYS A 41 3.37 -23.46 4.22
CA LYS A 41 4.26 -22.30 3.96
C LYS A 41 3.58 -20.93 3.71
N VAL A 42 2.33 -20.74 4.11
CA VAL A 42 1.65 -19.43 4.04
C VAL A 42 1.27 -18.97 5.44
N TYR A 43 1.65 -17.75 5.77
CA TYR A 43 1.53 -17.17 7.10
C TYR A 43 0.75 -15.86 7.04
N GLN A 44 -0.08 -15.59 8.04
CA GLN A 44 -0.93 -14.41 8.08
C GLN A 44 -1.00 -13.83 9.50
N ILE A 45 -1.08 -12.49 9.58
CA ILE A 45 -1.45 -11.77 10.80
C ILE A 45 -2.45 -10.67 10.44
N LYS A 46 -3.36 -10.38 11.38
CA LYS A 46 -4.32 -9.28 11.28
C LYS A 46 -4.08 -8.31 12.42
N TYR A 47 -4.01 -7.02 12.09
CA TYR A 47 -4.06 -5.92 13.03
C TYR A 47 -5.42 -5.22 12.91
N GLU A 48 -6.06 -4.94 14.03
CA GLU A 48 -7.39 -4.34 14.07
C GLU A 48 -7.33 -2.90 14.58
N ASN A 49 -8.21 -2.05 14.07
CA ASN A 49 -8.31 -0.64 14.47
C ASN A 49 -6.96 0.11 14.37
N ILE A 50 -6.26 -0.08 13.25
CA ILE A 50 -5.09 0.72 12.91
C ILE A 50 -5.60 2.10 12.49
N GLU A 51 -5.02 3.15 13.07
CA GLU A 51 -5.31 4.52 12.69
C GLU A 51 -4.70 4.79 11.31
N SER A 52 -5.52 5.32 10.40
CA SER A 52 -5.09 5.69 9.07
C SER A 52 -4.23 6.95 9.14
N ALA A 53 -3.00 6.85 8.67
CA ALA A 53 -1.98 7.88 8.73
C ALA A 53 -1.35 8.13 7.36
N ASP A 54 -1.00 9.40 7.12
CA ASP A 54 -0.19 9.81 5.95
C ASP A 54 1.30 9.51 6.18
N ASP A 55 1.75 9.52 7.43
CA ASP A 55 3.06 9.00 7.78
C ASP A 55 3.09 7.48 7.59
N ALA A 56 3.98 7.02 6.72
CA ALA A 56 3.98 5.63 6.33
C ALA A 56 4.53 4.72 7.44
N TYR A 57 3.70 3.77 7.88
CA TYR A 57 4.13 2.68 8.73
C TYR A 57 5.20 1.83 8.03
N GLN A 58 6.30 1.57 8.72
CA GLN A 58 7.39 0.72 8.25
C GLN A 58 7.21 -0.70 8.76
N PHE A 59 7.42 -1.69 7.90
CA PHE A 59 7.47 -3.09 8.32
C PHE A 59 8.32 -3.98 7.41
N LYS A 60 8.63 -5.18 7.89
CA LYS A 60 9.28 -6.29 7.18
C LYS A 60 8.97 -7.60 7.90
N PHE A 61 9.45 -8.71 7.35
CA PHE A 61 9.32 -10.03 7.97
C PHE A 61 10.67 -10.48 8.53
N ALA A 62 10.69 -11.00 9.76
CA ALA A 62 11.84 -11.71 10.33
C ALA A 62 11.45 -13.18 10.57
N VAL A 63 12.38 -14.11 10.39
CA VAL A 63 12.14 -15.55 10.61
C VAL A 63 12.98 -16.06 11.77
N ASN A 64 12.36 -16.91 12.59
CA ASN A 64 12.97 -17.54 13.76
C ASN A 64 13.53 -16.54 14.77
N ASP A 65 12.81 -15.43 14.96
CA ASP A 65 13.13 -14.38 15.92
C ASP A 65 14.55 -13.77 15.75
N ASP A 66 15.09 -13.81 14.53
CA ASP A 66 16.42 -13.31 14.17
C ASP A 66 16.37 -12.58 12.80
N TRP A 67 17.38 -11.75 12.54
CA TRP A 67 17.57 -11.07 11.27
C TRP A 67 18.25 -11.92 10.20
N ALA A 68 18.75 -13.12 10.53
CA ALA A 68 19.47 -14.00 9.61
C ALA A 68 18.68 -14.35 8.33
N ALA A 69 17.35 -14.41 8.42
CA ALA A 69 16.45 -14.52 7.28
C ALA A 69 15.29 -13.54 7.45
N ASN A 70 15.24 -12.54 6.58
CA ASN A 70 14.20 -11.53 6.59
C ASN A 70 13.79 -11.17 5.16
N TRP A 71 12.61 -10.58 4.99
CA TRP A 71 12.11 -10.15 3.68
C TRP A 71 11.51 -8.76 3.73
N GLY A 72 11.72 -8.04 2.64
CA GLY A 72 11.09 -6.76 2.36
C GLY A 72 11.19 -6.44 0.88
N LEU A 73 11.18 -5.17 0.53
CA LEU A 73 11.29 -4.72 -0.87
C LEU A 73 12.76 -4.55 -1.28
N PRO A 74 13.09 -4.54 -2.59
CA PRO A 74 14.46 -4.29 -3.04
C PRO A 74 14.99 -2.92 -2.60
N GLU A 75 14.12 -1.93 -2.52
CA GLU A 75 14.36 -0.58 -2.00
C GLU A 75 13.23 -0.21 -1.03
N GLN A 76 13.47 0.76 -0.16
CA GLN A 76 12.39 1.22 0.74
C GLN A 76 11.35 1.98 -0.07
N SER A 77 10.15 1.42 -0.19
CA SER A 77 9.04 2.00 -0.94
C SER A 77 7.69 1.51 -0.40
N ALA A 78 6.60 2.07 -0.94
CA ALA A 78 5.24 1.65 -0.64
C ALA A 78 5.02 0.17 -1.00
N ALA A 79 4.43 -0.59 -0.08
CA ALA A 79 3.97 -1.94 -0.35
C ALA A 79 2.71 -1.90 -1.22
N PRO A 80 2.61 -2.73 -2.27
CA PRO A 80 1.37 -2.93 -3.00
C PRO A 80 0.24 -3.43 -2.07
N ILE A 81 -0.96 -2.89 -2.25
CA ILE A 81 -2.15 -3.21 -1.46
C ILE A 81 -3.18 -3.89 -2.36
N GLY A 82 -3.75 -5.00 -1.90
CA GLY A 82 -4.80 -5.73 -2.60
C GLY A 82 -4.30 -6.74 -3.63
N GLU A 83 -3.00 -6.76 -3.95
CA GLU A 83 -2.39 -7.69 -4.90
C GLU A 83 -1.14 -8.38 -4.35
N GLU A 84 -0.73 -9.49 -4.97
CA GLU A 84 0.51 -10.18 -4.59
C GLU A 84 1.73 -9.48 -5.20
N PHE A 85 2.78 -9.33 -4.41
CA PHE A 85 4.05 -8.75 -4.85
C PHE A 85 5.25 -9.57 -4.39
N ASP A 86 6.35 -9.47 -5.14
CA ASP A 86 7.58 -10.20 -4.86
C ASP A 86 8.38 -9.53 -3.74
N LEU A 87 8.96 -10.37 -2.88
CA LEU A 87 9.85 -9.95 -1.81
C LEU A 87 11.30 -10.26 -2.13
N THR A 88 12.18 -9.42 -1.62
CA THR A 88 13.63 -9.60 -1.64
C THR A 88 14.10 -10.15 -0.30
N PHE A 89 14.85 -11.26 -0.34
CA PHE A 89 15.51 -11.80 0.83
C PHE A 89 16.57 -10.81 1.33
N ASN A 90 16.58 -10.51 2.62
CA ASN A 90 17.33 -9.41 3.23
C ASN A 90 17.01 -8.03 2.61
N GLY A 91 15.73 -7.82 2.27
CA GLY A 91 15.23 -6.58 1.67
C GLY A 91 15.12 -5.40 2.64
N GLN A 92 14.78 -4.24 2.07
CA GLN A 92 14.51 -2.98 2.77
C GLN A 92 13.09 -2.94 3.36
N ASN A 93 12.85 -1.95 4.20
CA ASN A 93 11.54 -1.73 4.83
C ASN A 93 10.45 -1.51 3.78
N MET A 94 9.30 -2.12 3.98
CA MET A 94 8.07 -1.78 3.29
C MET A 94 7.40 -0.61 3.98
N LEU A 95 6.75 0.25 3.20
CA LEU A 95 5.96 1.38 3.68
C LEU A 95 4.47 1.11 3.48
N LEU A 96 3.65 1.31 4.50
CA LEU A 96 2.19 1.27 4.44
C LEU A 96 1.67 2.68 4.72
N ASN A 97 1.33 3.40 3.66
CA ASN A 97 0.62 4.68 3.74
C ASN A 97 -0.85 4.41 3.42
N THR A 98 -1.71 4.64 4.40
CA THR A 98 -3.14 4.31 4.32
C THR A 98 -3.93 5.46 3.71
N VAL A 99 -3.53 6.71 3.95
CA VAL A 99 -4.11 7.91 3.33
C VAL A 99 -3.91 7.91 1.81
N SER A 100 -2.70 7.61 1.35
CA SER A 100 -2.38 7.44 -0.08
C SER A 100 -3.13 6.27 -0.73
N ALA A 101 -3.65 5.33 0.06
CA ALA A 101 -4.47 4.22 -0.41
C ALA A 101 -5.99 4.52 -0.39
N GLY A 102 -6.36 5.77 -0.09
CA GLY A 102 -7.73 6.26 -0.09
C GLY A 102 -8.47 6.13 1.24
N TYR A 103 -7.80 5.77 2.34
CA TYR A 103 -8.44 5.76 3.66
C TYR A 103 -8.34 7.15 4.30
N PRO A 104 -9.46 7.78 4.72
CA PRO A 104 -9.40 9.09 5.37
C PRO A 104 -8.45 9.08 6.57
N GLU A 105 -7.71 10.17 6.77
CA GLU A 105 -6.85 10.35 7.96
C GLU A 105 -7.67 10.18 9.24
N ASP A 106 -7.05 9.62 10.28
CA ASP A 106 -7.64 9.27 11.58
C ASP A 106 -8.79 8.23 11.53
N SER A 107 -9.10 7.68 10.35
CA SER A 107 -10.07 6.58 10.24
C SER A 107 -9.47 5.26 10.73
N LEU A 108 -10.29 4.38 11.31
CA LEU A 108 -9.85 3.07 11.75
C LEU A 108 -9.98 2.05 10.61
N VAL A 109 -8.89 1.33 10.35
CA VAL A 109 -8.82 0.26 9.36
C VAL A 109 -8.26 -1.02 9.96
N ASP A 110 -8.64 -2.15 9.37
CA ASP A 110 -8.08 -3.46 9.71
C ASP A 110 -7.05 -3.85 8.65
N VAL A 111 -5.83 -4.22 9.05
CA VAL A 111 -4.74 -4.57 8.14
C VAL A 111 -4.42 -6.06 8.27
N THR A 112 -4.58 -6.80 7.19
CA THR A 112 -4.18 -8.20 7.08
C THR A 112 -2.92 -8.32 6.23
N ILE A 113 -1.87 -8.92 6.79
CA ILE A 113 -0.59 -9.12 6.13
C ILE A 113 -0.39 -10.61 5.91
N THR A 114 -0.14 -11.00 4.65
CA THR A 114 0.14 -12.38 4.27
C THR A 114 1.55 -12.50 3.70
N LEU A 115 2.28 -13.54 4.11
CA LEU A 115 3.55 -13.96 3.55
C LEU A 115 3.40 -15.37 2.97
N ASP A 116 3.71 -15.53 1.69
CA ASP A 116 3.69 -16.79 0.96
C ASP A 116 5.13 -17.23 0.64
N LEU A 117 5.54 -18.37 1.22
CA LEU A 117 6.83 -19.02 0.98
C LEU A 117 6.68 -20.35 0.22
N THR A 118 5.51 -20.65 -0.35
CA THR A 118 5.24 -21.90 -1.09
C THR A 118 6.19 -22.11 -2.26
N LYS A 119 6.56 -21.01 -2.95
CA LYS A 119 7.50 -20.99 -4.08
C LYS A 119 8.89 -20.50 -3.70
N PHE A 120 9.16 -20.28 -2.42
CA PHE A 120 10.46 -19.79 -1.98
C PHE A 120 11.52 -20.89 -2.09
N ASP A 121 12.60 -20.58 -2.80
CA ASP A 121 13.76 -21.44 -2.98
C ASP A 121 14.95 -20.88 -2.18
N TYR A 122 15.35 -21.59 -1.11
CA TYR A 122 16.37 -21.12 -0.18
C TYR A 122 17.78 -20.99 -0.82
N PRO A 123 18.24 -21.89 -1.72
CA PRO A 123 19.49 -21.70 -2.44
C PRO A 123 19.55 -20.42 -3.27
N SER A 124 18.50 -20.10 -4.05
CA SER A 124 18.45 -18.88 -4.86
C SER A 124 17.98 -17.64 -4.12
N ARG A 125 17.39 -17.80 -2.92
CA ARG A 125 16.83 -16.72 -2.09
C ARG A 125 15.70 -15.95 -2.79
N SER A 126 14.90 -16.65 -3.60
CA SER A 126 13.86 -16.05 -4.44
C SER A 126 12.52 -16.78 -4.31
N GLY A 127 11.43 -16.13 -4.74
CA GLY A 127 10.09 -16.74 -4.81
C GLY A 127 9.20 -16.52 -3.58
N ALA A 128 9.63 -15.73 -2.60
CA ALA A 128 8.77 -15.26 -1.52
C ALA A 128 7.87 -14.13 -2.01
N LYS A 129 6.60 -14.15 -1.62
CA LYS A 129 5.61 -13.12 -1.96
C LYS A 129 4.88 -12.62 -0.74
N ALA A 130 4.36 -11.40 -0.80
CA ALA A 130 3.43 -10.88 0.20
C ALA A 130 2.16 -10.32 -0.44
N ASN A 131 1.13 -10.17 0.38
CA ASN A 131 -0.08 -9.43 0.08
C ASN A 131 -0.51 -8.65 1.32
N ILE A 132 -0.87 -7.39 1.13
CA ILE A 132 -1.46 -6.54 2.16
C ILE A 132 -2.91 -6.30 1.79
N LYS A 133 -3.84 -6.66 2.67
CA LYS A 133 -5.25 -6.35 2.54
C LYS A 133 -5.63 -5.38 3.64
N ILE A 134 -6.40 -4.35 3.28
CA ILE A 134 -6.93 -3.39 4.24
C ILE A 134 -8.45 -3.43 4.12
N ASP A 135 -9.13 -3.62 5.25
CA ASP A 135 -10.57 -3.54 5.38
C ASP A 135 -10.92 -2.22 6.07
N GLY A 136 -11.67 -1.37 5.35
CA GLY A 136 -12.03 -0.01 5.78
C GLY A 136 -12.81 0.71 4.68
N ASN A 137 -13.27 1.92 4.96
CA ASN A 137 -14.00 2.73 3.97
C ASN A 137 -13.01 3.62 3.22
N ARG A 138 -12.80 3.34 1.93
CA ARG A 138 -12.06 4.24 1.05
C ARG A 138 -12.94 5.39 0.57
N VAL A 139 -12.32 6.53 0.31
CA VAL A 139 -12.90 7.65 -0.43
C VAL A 139 -12.07 7.92 -1.69
N PRO A 140 -12.66 8.49 -2.75
CA PRO A 140 -11.95 8.80 -3.99
C PRO A 140 -10.70 9.65 -3.75
N LEU A 141 -9.66 9.47 -4.56
CA LEU A 141 -8.46 10.29 -4.51
C LEU A 141 -8.50 11.42 -5.53
N LEU A 142 -7.96 12.59 -5.19
CA LEU A 142 -7.83 13.67 -6.16
C LEU A 142 -6.81 13.29 -7.24
N GLY A 143 -7.23 13.33 -8.50
CA GLY A 143 -6.43 12.89 -9.64
C GLY A 143 -6.55 11.41 -10.00
N ASP A 144 -7.31 10.61 -9.23
CA ASP A 144 -7.67 9.21 -9.56
C ASP A 144 -8.95 9.20 -10.40
N ALA A 145 -8.77 9.27 -11.71
CA ALA A 145 -9.87 9.48 -12.64
C ALA A 145 -10.54 8.17 -13.08
N ASP A 146 -9.87 7.02 -12.92
CA ASP A 146 -10.46 5.72 -13.19
C ASP A 146 -10.98 4.98 -11.94
N GLY A 147 -10.69 5.50 -10.75
CA GLY A 147 -11.26 5.08 -9.47
C GLY A 147 -10.62 3.81 -8.92
N ASP A 148 -9.38 3.48 -9.33
CA ASP A 148 -8.66 2.30 -8.88
C ASP A 148 -7.83 2.52 -7.60
N TYR A 149 -7.88 3.74 -7.04
CA TYR A 149 -7.13 4.20 -5.87
C TYR A 149 -5.60 4.24 -6.06
N SER A 150 -5.13 4.35 -7.31
CA SER A 150 -3.73 4.51 -7.66
C SER A 150 -3.57 5.68 -8.64
N ILE A 151 -2.72 6.65 -8.30
CA ILE A 151 -2.46 7.77 -9.22
C ILE A 151 -1.43 7.34 -10.28
N THR A 152 -1.88 7.11 -11.50
CA THR A 152 -1.07 6.62 -12.61
C THR A 152 -1.28 7.43 -13.91
N VAL A 153 -0.50 7.08 -14.94
CA VAL A 153 -0.63 7.72 -16.26
C VAL A 153 -1.99 7.42 -16.92
N VAL A 154 -2.68 6.37 -16.46
CA VAL A 154 -4.02 6.02 -16.92
C VAL A 154 -4.99 7.14 -16.55
N ASP A 155 -4.89 7.68 -15.34
CA ASP A 155 -5.72 8.79 -14.88
C ASP A 155 -5.53 10.05 -15.72
N ALA A 156 -4.27 10.43 -15.96
CA ALA A 156 -3.96 11.57 -16.81
C ALA A 156 -4.56 11.38 -18.22
N THR A 157 -4.54 10.15 -18.74
CA THR A 157 -5.14 9.81 -20.04
C THR A 157 -6.68 9.87 -20.00
N THR A 158 -7.28 9.42 -18.90
CA THR A 158 -8.73 9.46 -18.66
C THR A 158 -9.21 10.91 -18.60
N ILE A 159 -8.54 11.77 -17.81
CA ILE A 159 -8.81 13.22 -17.74
C ILE A 159 -8.67 13.87 -19.12
N GLN A 160 -7.61 13.55 -19.88
CA GLN A 160 -7.44 14.08 -21.24
C GLN A 160 -8.62 13.74 -22.14
N LYS A 161 -9.11 12.49 -22.12
CA LYS A 161 -10.27 12.06 -22.91
C LYS A 161 -11.54 12.81 -22.50
N ILE A 162 -11.74 13.04 -21.20
CA ILE A 162 -12.88 13.80 -20.67
C ILE A 162 -12.81 15.26 -21.13
N ALA A 163 -11.64 15.90 -21.00
CA ALA A 163 -11.42 17.31 -21.37
C ALA A 163 -11.73 17.62 -22.84
N ILE A 164 -11.64 16.63 -23.73
CA ILE A 164 -11.97 16.77 -25.17
C ILE A 164 -13.28 16.10 -25.56
N ASN A 165 -14.11 15.70 -24.60
CA ASN A 165 -15.41 15.03 -24.81
C ASN A 165 -15.32 13.70 -25.58
N LEU A 166 -14.18 13.00 -25.53
CA LEU A 166 -14.09 11.60 -25.99
C LEU A 166 -14.63 10.61 -24.95
N MET A 167 -14.76 11.07 -23.70
CA MET A 167 -15.36 10.35 -22.58
C MET A 167 -16.20 11.33 -21.77
N SER A 168 -17.20 10.84 -21.06
CA SER A 168 -18.04 11.64 -20.15
C SER A 168 -18.10 10.99 -18.78
N ILE A 169 -18.14 11.83 -17.74
CA ILE A 169 -18.48 11.41 -16.39
C ILE A 169 -20.01 11.32 -16.28
N ALA A 170 -20.51 10.37 -15.50
CA ALA A 170 -21.93 10.30 -15.19
C ALA A 170 -22.38 11.59 -14.49
N ALA A 171 -23.51 12.15 -14.90
CA ALA A 171 -23.94 13.48 -14.43
C ALA A 171 -24.27 13.52 -12.92
N ASP A 172 -24.52 12.37 -12.32
CA ASP A 172 -24.80 12.16 -10.90
C ASP A 172 -23.58 11.71 -10.09
N ASP A 173 -22.41 11.55 -10.72
CA ASP A 173 -21.18 11.17 -10.05
C ASP A 173 -20.32 12.41 -9.74
N ALA A 174 -20.74 13.14 -8.70
CA ALA A 174 -20.02 14.32 -8.21
C ALA A 174 -18.60 13.98 -7.74
N ASN A 175 -18.38 12.75 -7.28
CA ASN A 175 -17.09 12.27 -6.80
C ASN A 175 -16.11 12.05 -7.97
N ALA A 176 -16.56 11.43 -9.06
CA ALA A 176 -15.74 11.29 -10.27
C ALA A 176 -15.38 12.66 -10.87
N PHE A 177 -16.30 13.63 -10.85
CA PHE A 177 -15.97 15.00 -11.28
C PHE A 177 -14.87 15.60 -10.40
N LYS A 178 -15.04 15.55 -9.07
CA LYS A 178 -14.04 16.06 -8.11
C LYS A 178 -12.68 15.38 -8.30
N ALA A 179 -12.65 14.05 -8.50
CA ALA A 179 -11.42 13.30 -8.74
C ALA A 179 -10.71 13.74 -10.03
N CYS A 180 -11.45 14.11 -11.08
CA CYS A 180 -10.87 14.58 -12.33
C CYS A 180 -10.44 16.06 -12.32
N ASP A 181 -11.01 16.89 -11.44
CA ASP A 181 -10.71 18.33 -11.29
C ASP A 181 -9.48 18.53 -10.39
N ALA A 182 -8.35 17.95 -10.79
CA ALA A 182 -7.14 17.84 -9.98
C ALA A 182 -6.55 19.19 -9.55
N ASN A 183 -6.78 20.27 -10.30
CA ASN A 183 -6.36 21.61 -9.93
C ASN A 183 -7.40 22.41 -9.14
N GLU A 184 -8.57 21.80 -8.88
CA GLU A 184 -9.69 22.34 -8.12
C GLU A 184 -10.21 23.70 -8.65
N ASP A 185 -10.13 23.92 -9.97
CA ASP A 185 -10.61 25.16 -10.61
C ASP A 185 -12.08 25.10 -11.09
N GLY A 186 -12.75 23.97 -10.83
CA GLY A 186 -14.14 23.71 -11.18
C GLY A 186 -14.32 23.28 -12.63
N ARG A 187 -13.26 22.89 -13.34
CA ARG A 187 -13.29 22.50 -14.75
C ARG A 187 -12.25 21.44 -15.09
N ILE A 188 -12.73 20.29 -15.55
CA ILE A 188 -11.88 19.24 -16.09
C ILE A 188 -11.24 19.69 -17.41
N SER A 189 -9.91 19.78 -17.41
CA SER A 189 -9.11 20.30 -18.52
C SER A 189 -7.77 19.58 -18.65
N ILE A 190 -6.96 19.98 -19.64
CA ILE A 190 -5.59 19.47 -19.80
C ILE A 190 -4.67 19.91 -18.65
N LYS A 191 -5.03 20.95 -17.89
CA LYS A 191 -4.25 21.37 -16.72
C LYS A 191 -4.29 20.30 -15.63
N ASP A 192 -5.43 19.67 -15.42
CA ASP A 192 -5.63 18.61 -14.43
C ASP A 192 -4.78 17.39 -14.77
N ALA A 193 -4.83 16.95 -16.04
CA ALA A 193 -3.98 15.87 -16.53
C ALA A 193 -2.48 16.19 -16.39
N THR A 194 -2.10 17.45 -16.60
CA THR A 194 -0.71 17.89 -16.42
C THR A 194 -0.29 17.83 -14.95
N LEU A 195 -1.20 18.14 -14.02
CA LEU A 195 -0.94 18.07 -12.58
C LEU A 195 -0.77 16.62 -12.12
N VAL A 196 -1.61 15.71 -12.60
CA VAL A 196 -1.47 14.26 -12.37
C VAL A 196 -0.14 13.74 -12.92
N GLN A 197 0.26 14.14 -14.13
CA GLN A 197 1.57 13.78 -14.70
C GLN A 197 2.75 14.28 -13.85
N LYS A 198 2.64 15.50 -13.31
CA LYS A 198 3.64 16.08 -12.39
C LYS A 198 3.74 15.29 -11.09
N TYR A 199 2.61 14.83 -10.57
CA TYR A 199 2.56 13.97 -9.38
C TYR A 199 3.31 12.66 -9.62
N ILE A 200 3.00 11.98 -10.73
CA ILE A 200 3.60 10.68 -11.06
C ILE A 200 5.13 10.76 -11.22
N VAL A 201 5.65 11.80 -11.86
CA VAL A 201 7.10 11.95 -12.07
C VAL A 201 7.83 12.46 -10.82
N GLY A 202 7.10 13.09 -9.89
CA GLY A 202 7.65 13.69 -8.68
C GLY A 202 8.49 14.95 -8.93
N GLY A 203 8.84 15.66 -7.85
CA GLY A 203 9.70 16.85 -7.89
C GLY A 203 9.01 18.15 -8.32
N TYR A 204 7.68 18.17 -8.37
CA TYR A 204 6.87 19.35 -8.69
C TYR A 204 5.81 19.57 -7.60
N GLU A 205 5.40 20.83 -7.42
CA GLU A 205 4.20 21.15 -6.64
C GLU A 205 2.96 20.66 -7.38
N THR A 206 2.18 19.81 -6.70
CA THR A 206 0.98 19.16 -7.27
C THR A 206 -0.27 19.43 -6.45
N GLY A 207 -0.20 20.30 -5.45
CA GLY A 207 -1.32 20.57 -4.55
C GLY A 207 -1.78 19.29 -3.85
N ASN A 208 -3.09 19.04 -3.89
CA ASN A 208 -3.74 17.94 -3.17
C ASN A 208 -3.82 16.64 -3.99
N VAL A 209 -3.22 16.54 -5.18
CA VAL A 209 -3.25 15.30 -5.98
C VAL A 209 -2.73 14.13 -5.15
N GLY A 210 -3.46 13.00 -5.20
CA GLY A 210 -3.22 11.81 -4.38
C GLY A 210 -3.84 11.84 -2.98
N SER A 211 -4.46 12.96 -2.58
CA SER A 211 -5.12 13.07 -1.28
C SER A 211 -6.56 12.55 -1.33
N PRO A 212 -7.08 11.93 -0.26
CA PRO A 212 -8.49 11.58 -0.12
C PRO A 212 -9.42 12.79 -0.28
N ILE A 213 -10.45 12.66 -1.11
CA ILE A 213 -11.49 13.67 -1.30
C ILE A 213 -12.52 13.53 -0.18
N SER A 214 -12.80 14.62 0.50
CA SER A 214 -13.94 14.69 1.42
C SER A 214 -15.25 14.49 0.66
N VAL A 215 -15.96 13.42 0.99
CA VAL A 215 -17.33 13.20 0.55
C VAL A 215 -18.26 14.06 1.39
N GLU A 216 -18.95 15.00 0.74
CA GLU A 216 -20.04 15.80 1.35
C GLU A 216 -21.39 15.12 1.14
#